data_AF-A0A8T3N0M2-F1
#
_entry.id   AF-A0A8T3N0M2-F1
#
_cell.length_a   1.000
_cell.length_b   1.000
_cell.length_c   1.000
_cell.angle_alpha   90.00
_cell.angle_beta   90.00
_cell.angle_gamma   90.00
#
_symmetry.space_group_name_H-M   'P 1'
#
loop_
_entity.id
_entity.type
_entity.pdbx_description
1 polymer ?
#
loop_
_entity_poly.entity_id
_entity_poly.type
_entity_poly.pdbx_seq_one_letter_code
_entity_poly.pdbx_strand_id
1 'polypeptide(L)'
;MQLLQDLWNGILDLTKLLVIPDWGALIALLPVFMAIVVVVFFIGRVIQYQRLGPRRRRPGRIKPVTPAGVHMPGPTYAPVFAAIGVFLLLMGLVFNGALLVLGLIALVLTLLYWGREGLVDYDHVAGHHPQLPPTVHEGPPAGVHMPGPSFRPILASLGLTILFLGLVFPGPVLAVGLAFLIVALLGWLNDARKEYRQVVRADVSGHLENEPAPGWPKTLLTVFSLLVVAAVAVNAGWIPPRAASGGGTAGGGGSAAPSGGPVGSGGPAGSGGPSGPGGVAI
;
A
#
# COMPACT_ATOMS: atom_id res chain seq x y z
N MET A 1 -6.51 61.99 -4.41
CA MET A 1 -7.62 61.10 -4.01
C MET A 1 -7.52 59.75 -4.71
N GLN A 2 -7.51 59.67 -6.05
CA GLN A 2 -7.32 58.41 -6.78
C GLN A 2 -6.08 57.61 -6.38
N LEU A 3 -4.92 58.26 -6.31
CA LEU A 3 -3.65 57.59 -5.95
C LEU A 3 -3.69 56.92 -4.56
N LEU A 4 -4.45 57.48 -3.62
CA LEU A 4 -4.62 56.92 -2.28
C LEU A 4 -5.59 55.72 -2.28
N GLN A 5 -6.64 55.78 -3.11
CA GLN A 5 -7.58 54.66 -3.33
C GLN A 5 -6.91 53.49 -4.04
N ASP A 6 -6.09 53.75 -5.06
CA ASP A 6 -5.37 52.70 -5.78
C ASP A 6 -4.36 52.00 -4.87
N LEU A 7 -3.65 52.77 -4.04
CA LEU A 7 -2.70 52.23 -3.06
C LEU A 7 -3.41 51.41 -1.97
N TRP A 8 -4.57 51.90 -1.49
CA TRP A 8 -5.39 51.18 -0.51
C TRP A 8 -5.98 49.88 -1.08
N ASN A 9 -6.48 49.91 -2.31
CA ASN A 9 -6.99 48.72 -3.00
C ASN A 9 -5.86 47.70 -3.26
N GLY A 10 -4.66 48.16 -3.64
CA GLY A 10 -3.48 47.30 -3.78
C GLY A 10 -3.08 46.61 -2.47
N ILE A 11 -3.10 47.33 -1.35
CA ILE A 11 -2.86 46.73 -0.02
C ILE A 11 -3.94 45.70 0.32
N LEU A 12 -5.22 46.00 0.05
CA LEU A 12 -6.32 45.07 0.30
C LEU A 12 -6.22 43.80 -0.55
N ASP A 13 -5.83 43.90 -1.81
CA ASP A 13 -5.68 42.73 -2.69
C ASP A 13 -4.47 41.88 -2.31
N LEU A 14 -3.36 42.50 -1.91
CA LEU A 14 -2.20 41.79 -1.36
C LEU A 14 -2.55 41.10 -0.02
N THR A 15 -3.35 41.78 0.81
CA THR A 15 -3.84 41.23 2.08
C THR A 15 -4.83 40.10 1.84
N LYS A 16 -5.71 40.16 0.83
CA LYS A 16 -6.61 39.06 0.46
C LYS A 16 -5.84 37.80 0.06
N LEU A 17 -4.75 37.95 -0.70
CA LEU A 17 -3.90 36.81 -1.09
C LEU A 17 -3.28 36.10 0.12
N LEU A 18 -2.98 36.84 1.19
CA LEU A 18 -2.34 36.32 2.41
C LEU A 18 -3.34 35.86 3.48
N VAL A 19 -4.47 36.56 3.64
CA VAL A 19 -5.49 36.32 4.67
C VAL A 19 -6.52 35.28 4.21
N ILE A 20 -6.83 35.25 2.92
CA ILE A 20 -7.79 34.32 2.30
C ILE A 20 -7.13 33.70 1.06
N PRO A 21 -6.00 32.98 1.20
CA PRO A 21 -5.51 32.19 0.08
C PRO A 21 -6.58 31.16 -0.28
N ASP A 22 -6.62 30.77 -1.54
CA ASP A 22 -7.48 29.68 -1.99
C ASP A 22 -6.98 28.36 -1.39
N TRP A 23 -7.41 28.09 -0.16
CA TRP A 23 -7.11 26.87 0.56
C TRP A 23 -7.62 25.65 -0.20
N GLY A 24 -8.68 25.80 -1.00
CA GLY A 24 -9.19 24.72 -1.86
C GLY A 24 -8.17 24.33 -2.92
N ALA A 25 -7.61 25.30 -3.64
CA ALA A 25 -6.55 25.08 -4.61
C ALA A 25 -5.27 24.50 -3.96
N LEU A 26 -4.87 25.00 -2.78
CA LEU A 26 -3.71 24.47 -2.06
C LEU A 26 -3.93 23.03 -1.60
N ILE A 27 -5.10 22.72 -1.05
CA ILE A 27 -5.47 21.37 -0.62
C ILE A 27 -5.55 20.42 -1.82
N ALA A 28 -6.06 20.88 -2.97
CA ALA A 28 -6.10 20.11 -4.20
C ALA A 28 -4.69 19.74 -4.73
N LEU A 29 -3.66 20.51 -4.38
CA LEU A 29 -2.26 20.23 -4.73
C LEU A 29 -1.56 19.27 -3.75
N LEU A 30 -2.12 19.01 -2.56
CA LEU A 30 -1.51 18.11 -1.57
C LEU A 30 -1.18 16.72 -2.10
N PRO A 31 -2.04 16.03 -2.88
CA PRO A 31 -1.71 14.71 -3.42
C PRO A 31 -0.49 14.72 -4.34
N VAL A 32 -0.38 15.75 -5.20
CA VAL A 32 0.75 15.92 -6.12
C VAL A 32 2.03 16.20 -5.35
N PHE A 33 1.97 17.11 -4.37
CA PHE A 33 3.09 17.41 -3.49
C PHE A 33 3.57 16.16 -2.74
N MET A 34 2.64 15.37 -2.17
CA MET A 34 2.96 14.13 -1.48
C MET A 34 3.61 13.10 -2.41
N ALA A 35 3.10 12.95 -3.63
CA ALA A 35 3.68 12.07 -4.64
C ALA A 35 5.13 12.48 -4.96
N ILE A 36 5.39 13.78 -5.15
CA ILE A 36 6.75 14.30 -5.37
C ILE A 36 7.65 13.99 -4.18
N VAL A 37 7.21 14.24 -2.95
CA VAL A 37 7.98 13.95 -1.73
C VAL A 37 8.35 12.46 -1.65
N VAL A 38 7.40 11.57 -1.91
CA VAL A 38 7.62 10.12 -1.91
C VAL A 38 8.65 9.71 -2.98
N VAL A 39 8.52 10.22 -4.21
CA VAL A 39 9.44 9.93 -5.30
C VAL A 39 10.85 10.43 -4.98
N VAL A 40 10.98 11.67 -4.51
CA VAL A 40 12.27 12.27 -4.12
C VAL A 40 12.90 11.48 -2.96
N PHE A 41 12.10 11.06 -1.97
CA PHE A 41 12.58 10.21 -0.88
C PHE A 41 13.15 8.89 -1.39
N PHE A 42 12.45 8.18 -2.27
CA PHE A 42 12.92 6.92 -2.84
C PHE A 42 14.19 7.11 -3.68
N ILE A 43 14.24 8.13 -4.53
CA ILE A 43 15.44 8.47 -5.31
C ILE A 43 16.62 8.75 -4.36
N GLY A 44 16.40 9.56 -3.32
CA GLY A 44 17.39 9.86 -2.30
C GLY A 44 17.92 8.60 -1.59
N ARG A 45 17.02 7.66 -1.27
CA ARG A 45 17.41 6.36 -0.68
C ARG A 45 18.23 5.50 -1.63
N VAL A 46 17.87 5.44 -2.91
CA VAL A 46 18.64 4.71 -3.93
C VAL A 46 20.03 5.31 -4.09
N ILE A 47 20.13 6.64 -4.20
CA ILE A 47 21.41 7.35 -4.29
C ILE A 47 22.24 7.11 -3.03
N GLN A 48 21.63 7.19 -1.84
CA GLN A 48 22.31 6.91 -0.58
C GLN A 48 22.83 5.46 -0.55
N TYR A 49 22.02 4.50 -0.98
CA TYR A 49 22.40 3.09 -1.02
C TYR A 49 23.58 2.83 -1.96
N GLN A 50 23.63 3.53 -3.10
CA GLN A 50 24.78 3.47 -4.01
C GLN A 50 26.08 4.02 -3.41
N ARG A 51 25.99 4.88 -2.38
CA ARG A 51 27.13 5.52 -1.69
C ARG A 51 27.53 4.81 -0.39
N LEU A 52 26.74 3.87 0.12
CA LEU A 52 27.14 3.06 1.27
C LEU A 52 28.42 2.29 0.93
N GLY A 53 29.30 2.14 1.93
CA GLY A 53 30.69 1.64 1.82
C GLY A 53 30.85 0.30 1.10
N PRO A 54 32.07 -0.27 1.04
CA PRO A 54 32.40 -1.35 0.12
C PRO A 54 31.33 -2.45 0.11
N ARG A 55 30.84 -2.80 -1.09
CA ARG A 55 29.87 -3.89 -1.35
C ARG A 55 30.32 -5.27 -0.80
N ARG A 56 31.49 -5.32 -0.16
CA ARG A 56 32.16 -6.47 0.45
C ARG A 56 32.57 -6.10 1.87
N ARG A 57 32.04 -6.83 2.87
CA ARG A 57 32.41 -6.68 4.29
C ARG A 57 33.70 -7.43 4.71
N ARG A 58 34.28 -8.30 3.87
CA ARG A 58 35.56 -9.00 4.11
C ARG A 58 36.22 -9.50 2.80
N PRO A 59 37.52 -9.84 2.79
CA PRO A 59 38.18 -10.44 1.63
C PRO A 59 37.70 -11.89 1.45
N GLY A 60 37.17 -12.17 0.26
CA GLY A 60 36.86 -13.53 -0.20
C GLY A 60 35.51 -14.07 0.26
N ARG A 61 34.45 -13.84 -0.53
CA ARG A 61 33.32 -14.78 -0.56
C ARG A 61 33.90 -16.07 -1.13
N ILE A 62 33.97 -17.15 -0.34
CA ILE A 62 34.05 -18.49 -0.92
C ILE A 62 32.85 -18.55 -1.87
N LYS A 63 33.08 -18.75 -3.18
CA LYS A 63 31.98 -18.85 -4.16
C LYS A 63 31.01 -19.87 -3.55
N PRO A 64 29.78 -19.50 -3.17
CA PRO A 64 28.87 -20.46 -2.58
C PRO A 64 28.65 -21.51 -3.64
N VAL A 65 29.27 -22.66 -3.46
CA VAL A 65 28.93 -23.85 -4.21
C VAL A 65 27.71 -24.34 -3.47
N THR A 66 26.53 -24.13 -4.06
CA THR A 66 25.31 -24.77 -3.57
C THR A 66 25.65 -26.24 -3.43
N PRO A 67 25.49 -26.84 -2.23
CA PRO A 67 25.56 -28.28 -2.10
C PRO A 67 24.66 -28.86 -3.18
N ALA A 68 25.11 -29.92 -3.83
CA ALA A 68 24.28 -30.54 -4.84
C ALA A 68 22.91 -30.90 -4.22
N GLY A 69 21.85 -30.90 -5.03
CA GLY A 69 20.48 -31.06 -4.54
C GLY A 69 19.85 -29.84 -3.84
N VAL A 70 20.62 -28.78 -3.52
CA VAL A 70 20.07 -27.50 -3.03
C VAL A 70 20.00 -26.51 -4.20
N HIS A 71 18.80 -26.10 -4.59
CA HIS A 71 18.59 -25.00 -5.53
C HIS A 71 18.35 -23.71 -4.76
N MET A 72 19.07 -22.65 -5.12
CA MET A 72 18.63 -21.29 -4.77
C MET A 72 17.76 -20.81 -5.94
N PRO A 73 16.60 -20.19 -5.67
CA PRO A 73 15.79 -19.61 -6.73
C PRO A 73 16.65 -18.62 -7.54
N GLY A 74 16.50 -18.66 -8.86
CA GLY A 74 17.16 -17.72 -9.75
C GLY A 74 16.75 -16.26 -9.43
N PRO A 75 17.54 -15.27 -9.88
CA PRO A 75 17.09 -13.88 -9.80
C PRO A 75 15.77 -13.74 -10.57
N THR A 76 14.71 -13.26 -9.91
CA THR A 76 13.38 -13.08 -10.51
C THR A 76 12.84 -11.67 -10.28
N TYR A 77 12.12 -11.15 -11.27
CA TYR A 77 11.37 -9.89 -11.17
C TYR A 77 9.91 -10.10 -10.74
N ALA A 78 9.45 -11.34 -10.58
CA ALA A 78 8.06 -11.65 -10.23
C ALA A 78 7.54 -10.89 -9.00
N PRO A 79 8.29 -10.75 -7.88
CA PRO A 79 7.81 -9.98 -6.73
C PRO A 79 7.52 -8.51 -7.05
N VAL A 80 8.32 -7.91 -7.94
CA VAL A 80 8.16 -6.50 -8.35
C VAL A 80 6.90 -6.35 -9.20
N PHE A 81 6.72 -7.21 -10.20
CA PHE A 81 5.52 -7.18 -11.03
C PHE A 81 4.25 -7.49 -10.23
N ALA A 82 4.33 -8.37 -9.23
CA ALA A 82 3.21 -8.69 -8.37
C ALA A 82 2.82 -7.48 -7.52
N ALA A 83 3.79 -6.76 -6.97
CA ALA A 83 3.53 -5.52 -6.24
C ALA A 83 2.87 -4.45 -7.12
N ILE A 84 3.31 -4.29 -8.38
CA ILE A 84 2.69 -3.38 -9.34
C ILE A 84 1.26 -3.82 -9.66
N GLY A 85 1.03 -5.10 -9.94
CA GLY A 85 -0.28 -5.66 -10.23
C GLY A 85 -1.26 -5.46 -9.07
N VAL A 86 -0.84 -5.78 -7.83
CA VAL A 86 -1.62 -5.55 -6.61
C VAL A 86 -1.89 -4.06 -6.42
N PHE A 87 -0.91 -3.19 -6.61
CA PHE A 87 -1.09 -1.74 -6.50
C PHE A 87 -2.17 -1.23 -7.47
N LEU A 88 -2.09 -1.60 -8.75
CA LEU A 88 -3.07 -1.20 -9.76
C LEU A 88 -4.46 -1.76 -9.45
N LEU A 89 -4.54 -3.01 -8.98
CA LEU A 89 -5.80 -3.66 -8.61
C LEU A 89 -6.47 -2.90 -7.46
N LEU A 90 -5.72 -2.56 -6.41
CA LEU A 90 -6.22 -1.79 -5.26
C LEU A 90 -6.57 -0.35 -5.65
N MET A 91 -5.77 0.30 -6.50
CA MET A 91 -6.05 1.64 -7.02
C MET A 91 -7.35 1.65 -7.84
N GLY A 92 -7.55 0.63 -8.69
CA GLY A 92 -8.75 0.48 -9.48
C GLY A 92 -10.00 0.22 -8.66
N LEU A 93 -9.87 -0.46 -7.52
CA LEU A 93 -10.97 -0.61 -6.56
C LEU A 93 -11.48 0.73 -6.02
N VAL A 94 -10.60 1.74 -5.92
CA VAL A 94 -10.92 3.06 -5.34
C VAL A 94 -11.36 4.07 -6.41
N PHE A 95 -10.68 4.14 -7.56
CA PHE A 95 -10.83 5.26 -8.49
C PHE A 95 -11.50 4.90 -9.82
N ASN A 96 -11.28 3.70 -10.38
CA ASN A 96 -11.73 3.36 -11.74
C ASN A 96 -11.68 1.85 -12.03
N GLY A 97 -12.77 1.28 -12.55
CA GLY A 97 -12.85 -0.12 -12.96
C GLY A 97 -11.84 -0.55 -14.04
N ALA A 98 -11.41 0.36 -14.93
CA ALA A 98 -10.38 0.02 -15.93
C ALA A 98 -9.02 -0.30 -15.29
N LEU A 99 -8.62 0.44 -14.25
CA LEU A 99 -7.40 0.16 -13.49
C LEU A 99 -7.50 -1.18 -12.74
N LEU A 100 -8.71 -1.55 -12.29
CA LEU A 100 -8.95 -2.83 -11.61
C LEU A 100 -8.70 -3.98 -12.59
N VAL A 101 -9.26 -3.89 -13.80
CA VAL A 101 -9.05 -4.90 -14.84
C VAL A 101 -7.58 -5.01 -15.23
N LEU A 102 -6.90 -3.87 -15.43
CA LEU A 102 -5.46 -3.86 -15.73
C LEU A 102 -4.63 -4.47 -14.60
N GLY A 103 -4.92 -4.14 -13.34
CA GLY A 103 -4.26 -4.70 -12.17
C GLY A 103 -4.48 -6.20 -12.03
N LEU A 104 -5.70 -6.68 -12.29
CA LEU A 104 -6.02 -8.10 -12.30
C LEU A 104 -5.24 -8.84 -13.40
N ILE A 105 -5.24 -8.33 -14.63
CA ILE A 105 -4.47 -8.90 -15.75
C ILE A 105 -2.99 -8.95 -15.40
N ALA A 106 -2.42 -7.84 -14.91
CA ALA A 106 -1.01 -7.76 -14.53
C ALA A 106 -0.66 -8.78 -13.41
N LEU A 107 -1.52 -8.93 -12.41
CA LEU A 107 -1.33 -9.90 -11.33
C LEU A 107 -1.39 -11.33 -11.86
N VAL A 108 -2.40 -11.68 -12.66
CA VAL A 108 -2.53 -13.03 -13.25
C VAL A 108 -1.33 -13.36 -14.13
N LEU A 109 -0.94 -12.46 -15.03
CA LEU A 109 0.24 -12.65 -15.87
C LEU A 109 1.52 -12.81 -15.05
N THR A 110 1.66 -12.05 -13.97
CA THR A 110 2.81 -12.20 -13.05
C THR A 110 2.81 -13.56 -12.37
N LEU A 111 1.66 -14.03 -11.88
CA LEU A 111 1.57 -15.35 -11.23
C LEU A 111 1.86 -16.48 -12.21
N LEU A 112 1.39 -16.37 -13.46
CA LEU A 112 1.71 -17.32 -14.53
C LEU A 112 3.19 -17.29 -14.89
N TYR A 113 3.78 -16.10 -15.02
CA TYR A 113 5.21 -15.91 -15.24
C TYR A 113 6.03 -16.55 -14.11
N TRP A 114 5.68 -16.25 -12.86
CA TRP A 114 6.37 -16.78 -11.69
C TRP A 114 6.21 -18.29 -11.54
N GLY A 115 5.00 -18.81 -11.78
CA GLY A 115 4.73 -20.24 -11.77
C GLY A 115 5.53 -20.98 -12.84
N ARG A 116 5.63 -20.40 -14.05
CA ARG A 116 6.47 -20.94 -15.12
C ARG A 116 7.95 -20.94 -14.73
N GLU A 117 8.46 -19.86 -14.14
CA GLU A 117 9.85 -19.83 -13.62
C GLU A 117 10.07 -20.92 -12.58
N GLY A 118 9.15 -21.06 -11.63
CA GLY A 118 9.23 -22.10 -10.59
C GLY A 118 9.19 -23.52 -11.15
N LEU A 119 8.39 -23.77 -12.19
CA LEU A 119 8.36 -25.07 -12.87
C LEU A 119 9.68 -25.36 -13.62
N VAL A 120 10.26 -24.36 -14.29
CA VAL A 120 11.57 -24.51 -14.95
C VAL A 120 12.66 -24.81 -13.92
N ASP A 121 12.67 -24.10 -12.79
CA ASP A 121 13.61 -24.38 -11.70
C ASP A 121 13.40 -25.78 -11.11
N TYR A 122 12.14 -26.23 -10.98
CA TYR A 122 11.81 -27.57 -10.49
C TYR A 122 12.27 -28.67 -11.46
N ASP A 123 12.05 -28.50 -12.77
CA ASP A 123 12.44 -29.48 -13.79
C ASP A 123 13.97 -29.70 -13.82
N HIS A 124 14.76 -28.65 -13.58
CA HIS A 124 16.21 -28.77 -13.43
C HIS A 124 16.62 -29.60 -12.19
N VAL A 125 15.74 -29.70 -11.19
CA VAL A 125 15.98 -30.40 -9.91
C VAL A 125 15.25 -31.75 -9.84
N ALA A 126 14.31 -32.05 -10.74
CA ALA A 126 13.60 -33.33 -10.75
C ALA A 126 14.32 -34.45 -11.56
N GLY A 127 15.43 -34.14 -12.23
CA GLY A 127 16.24 -35.11 -12.99
C GLY A 127 16.96 -36.17 -12.13
N HIS A 128 17.65 -37.12 -12.78
CA HIS A 128 18.50 -38.11 -12.10
C HIS A 128 19.71 -37.42 -11.46
N HIS A 129 19.63 -37.10 -10.17
CA HIS A 129 20.76 -36.54 -9.42
C HIS A 129 21.67 -37.64 -8.90
N PRO A 130 23.00 -37.51 -9.06
CA PRO A 130 23.95 -38.36 -8.37
C PRO A 130 23.65 -38.32 -6.86
N GLN A 131 23.55 -39.49 -6.24
CA GLN A 131 23.37 -39.60 -4.80
C GLN A 131 24.57 -38.93 -4.12
N LEU A 132 24.30 -37.93 -3.31
CA LEU A 132 25.35 -37.10 -2.75
C LEU A 132 26.05 -37.83 -1.62
N PRO A 133 27.37 -37.59 -1.45
CA PRO A 133 28.07 -38.04 -0.28
C PRO A 133 27.31 -37.57 0.97
N PRO A 134 27.12 -38.43 1.99
CA PRO A 134 26.45 -38.03 3.23
C PRO A 134 27.13 -36.78 3.80
N THR A 135 26.32 -35.84 4.28
CA THR A 135 26.80 -34.60 4.91
C THR A 135 27.73 -34.94 6.07
N VAL A 136 29.02 -34.65 5.91
CA VAL A 136 30.08 -34.98 6.89
C VAL A 136 30.10 -33.99 8.07
N HIS A 137 29.24 -32.96 8.06
CA HIS A 137 29.12 -31.98 9.13
C HIS A 137 27.65 -31.70 9.44
N GLU A 138 27.30 -31.69 10.73
CA GLU A 138 26.00 -31.20 11.22
C GLU A 138 25.97 -29.68 11.12
N GLY A 139 25.47 -29.15 10.00
CA GLY A 139 25.22 -27.72 9.84
C GLY A 139 25.14 -27.25 8.40
N PRO A 140 24.51 -26.09 8.13
CA PRO A 140 24.54 -25.47 6.81
C PRO A 140 25.99 -25.11 6.42
N PRO A 141 26.34 -25.17 5.12
CA PRO A 141 27.66 -24.78 4.65
C PRO A 141 28.05 -23.37 5.10
N ALA A 142 29.34 -23.14 5.33
CA ALA A 142 29.86 -21.82 5.68
C ALA A 142 29.40 -20.75 4.67
N GLY A 143 28.76 -19.69 5.18
CA GLY A 143 28.24 -18.59 4.36
C GLY A 143 26.82 -18.79 3.79
N VAL A 144 26.14 -19.88 4.13
CA VAL A 144 24.71 -20.06 3.85
C VAL A 144 23.91 -19.74 5.12
N HIS A 145 23.09 -18.69 5.06
CA HIS A 145 22.11 -18.39 6.10
C HIS A 145 20.71 -18.63 5.56
N MET A 146 19.87 -19.30 6.35
CA MET A 146 18.43 -19.30 6.15
C MET A 146 17.84 -18.31 7.16
N PRO A 147 16.83 -17.50 6.80
CA PRO A 147 16.14 -16.70 7.78
C PRO A 147 15.54 -17.63 8.85
N GLY A 148 15.62 -17.21 10.11
CA GLY A 148 15.03 -17.96 11.21
C GLY A 148 13.51 -18.16 11.01
N PRO A 149 12.93 -19.25 11.54
CA PRO A 149 11.49 -19.47 11.48
C PRO A 149 10.73 -18.29 12.09
N SER A 150 9.67 -17.82 11.41
CA SER A 150 8.93 -16.62 11.83
C SER A 150 7.45 -16.68 11.45
N PHE A 151 6.58 -16.27 12.38
CA PHE A 151 5.15 -16.08 12.14
C PHE A 151 4.79 -14.68 11.62
N ARG A 152 5.76 -13.76 11.54
CA ARG A 152 5.50 -12.35 11.18
C ARG A 152 4.83 -12.16 9.82
N PRO A 153 5.21 -12.89 8.75
CA PRO A 153 4.53 -12.74 7.46
C PRO A 153 3.03 -13.07 7.55
N ILE A 154 2.66 -14.14 8.26
CA ILE A 154 1.26 -14.54 8.46
C ILE A 154 0.49 -13.47 9.25
N LEU A 155 1.08 -12.96 10.34
CA LEU A 155 0.47 -11.90 11.14
C LEU A 155 0.28 -10.61 10.33
N ALA A 156 1.24 -10.25 9.47
CA ALA A 156 1.12 -9.10 8.59
C ALA A 156 0.00 -9.29 7.56
N SER A 157 -0.10 -10.48 6.97
CA SER A 157 -1.20 -10.83 6.06
C SER A 157 -2.57 -10.74 6.74
N LEU A 158 -2.71 -11.27 7.96
CA LEU A 158 -3.96 -11.17 8.73
C LEU A 158 -4.33 -9.72 9.07
N GLY A 159 -3.37 -8.94 9.55
CA GLY A 159 -3.57 -7.51 9.82
C GLY A 159 -4.00 -6.75 8.55
N LEU A 160 -3.37 -7.06 7.42
CA LEU A 160 -3.72 -6.47 6.12
C LEU A 160 -5.13 -6.89 5.66
N THR A 161 -5.52 -8.15 5.84
CA THR A 161 -6.89 -8.61 5.54
C THR A 161 -7.93 -7.84 6.36
N ILE A 162 -7.70 -7.67 7.66
CA ILE A 162 -8.62 -6.92 8.53
C ILE A 162 -8.63 -5.43 8.16
N LEU A 163 -7.49 -4.85 7.78
CA LEU A 163 -7.41 -3.49 7.27
C LEU A 163 -8.28 -3.30 6.02
N PHE A 164 -8.17 -4.20 5.04
CA PHE A 164 -9.02 -4.16 3.84
C PHE A 164 -10.50 -4.37 4.15
N LEU A 165 -10.82 -5.27 5.09
CA LEU A 165 -12.20 -5.42 5.56
C LEU A 165 -12.72 -4.11 6.16
N GLY A 166 -11.88 -3.39 6.92
CA GLY A 166 -12.19 -2.08 7.46
C GLY A 166 -12.33 -0.97 6.40
N LEU A 167 -11.73 -1.11 5.22
CA LEU A 167 -11.98 -0.17 4.12
C LEU A 167 -13.39 -0.33 3.52
N VAL A 168 -13.93 -1.56 3.54
CA VAL A 168 -15.31 -1.85 3.11
C VAL A 168 -16.31 -1.52 4.22
N PHE A 169 -15.97 -1.82 5.47
CA PHE A 169 -16.77 -1.56 6.66
C PHE A 169 -16.02 -0.58 7.59
N PRO A 170 -16.06 0.73 7.30
CA PRO A 170 -15.26 1.72 8.02
C PRO A 170 -15.60 1.80 9.52
N GLY A 171 -14.76 2.52 10.26
CA GLY A 171 -14.90 2.71 11.71
C GLY A 171 -13.94 1.82 12.51
N PRO A 172 -14.39 1.21 13.63
CA PRO A 172 -13.54 0.41 14.51
C PRO A 172 -12.79 -0.73 13.82
N VAL A 173 -13.38 -1.38 12.81
CA VAL A 173 -12.73 -2.50 12.08
C VAL A 173 -11.48 -2.02 11.35
N LEU A 174 -11.54 -0.84 10.71
CA LEU A 174 -10.38 -0.21 10.05
C LEU A 174 -9.27 0.11 11.05
N ALA A 175 -9.64 0.69 12.20
CA ALA A 175 -8.68 1.04 13.25
C ALA A 175 -7.97 -0.21 13.81
N VAL A 176 -8.71 -1.29 14.07
CA VAL A 176 -8.15 -2.56 14.55
C VAL A 176 -7.24 -3.19 13.51
N GLY A 177 -7.64 -3.21 12.23
CA GLY A 177 -6.81 -3.72 11.14
C GLY A 177 -5.50 -2.96 10.99
N LEU A 178 -5.56 -1.62 11.04
CA LEU A 178 -4.36 -0.77 10.99
C LEU A 178 -3.44 -1.02 12.19
N ALA A 179 -4.00 -1.06 13.40
CA ALA A 179 -3.22 -1.33 14.60
C ALA A 179 -2.54 -2.71 14.55
N PHE A 180 -3.25 -3.74 14.08
CA PHE A 180 -2.68 -5.08 13.92
C PHE A 180 -1.54 -5.07 12.90
N LEU A 181 -1.76 -4.48 11.72
CA LEU A 181 -0.71 -4.40 10.70
C LEU A 181 0.54 -3.67 11.23
N ILE A 182 0.38 -2.54 11.94
CA ILE A 182 1.49 -1.81 12.55
C ILE A 182 2.25 -2.70 13.54
N VAL A 183 1.55 -3.38 14.45
CA VAL A 183 2.20 -4.25 15.46
C VAL A 183 2.93 -5.41 14.78
N ALA A 184 2.35 -6.01 13.74
CA ALA A 184 2.99 -7.07 12.97
C ALA A 184 4.28 -6.58 12.27
N LEU A 185 4.23 -5.41 11.62
CA LEU A 185 5.38 -4.80 10.94
C LEU A 185 6.47 -4.35 11.91
N LEU A 186 6.12 -3.77 13.05
CA LEU A 186 7.08 -3.42 14.10
C LEU A 186 7.77 -4.66 14.67
N GLY A 187 7.00 -5.73 14.86
CA GLY A 187 7.52 -7.04 15.24
C GLY A 187 8.53 -7.57 14.22
N TRP A 188 8.18 -7.51 12.93
CA TRP A 188 9.06 -7.94 11.86
C TRP A 188 10.34 -7.09 11.77
N LEU A 189 10.22 -5.78 11.90
CA LEU A 189 11.37 -4.87 11.92
C LEU A 189 12.30 -5.16 13.10
N ASN A 190 11.77 -5.55 14.25
CA ASN A 190 12.59 -5.95 15.40
C ASN A 190 13.31 -7.27 15.14
N ASP A 191 12.65 -8.25 14.51
CA ASP A 191 13.26 -9.53 14.15
C ASP A 191 14.38 -9.32 13.11
N ALA A 192 14.16 -8.49 12.09
CA ALA A 192 15.19 -8.11 11.13
C ALA A 192 16.39 -7.40 11.79
N ARG A 193 16.16 -6.59 12.82
CA ARG A 193 17.23 -5.96 13.61
C ARG A 193 18.01 -6.97 14.45
N LYS A 194 17.36 -8.00 14.99
CA LYS A 194 18.04 -9.10 15.71
C LYS A 194 18.90 -9.91 14.76
N GLU A 195 18.34 -10.33 13.64
CA GLU A 195 19.04 -11.07 12.59
C GLU A 195 20.27 -10.29 12.08
N TYR A 196 20.11 -8.98 11.82
CA TYR A 196 21.23 -8.14 11.43
C TYR A 196 22.37 -8.15 12.47
N ARG A 197 22.04 -8.09 13.77
CA ARG A 197 23.06 -8.15 14.84
C ARG A 197 23.73 -9.52 14.91
N GLN A 198 23.01 -10.60 14.63
CA GLN A 198 23.61 -11.94 14.58
C GLN A 198 24.56 -12.07 13.39
N VAL A 199 24.19 -11.53 12.21
CA VAL A 199 25.09 -11.50 11.04
C VAL A 199 26.39 -10.76 11.36
N VAL A 200 26.29 -9.64 12.08
CA VAL A 200 27.48 -8.91 12.55
C VAL A 200 28.34 -9.73 13.54
N ARG A 201 27.72 -10.56 14.39
CA ARG A 201 28.47 -11.48 15.27
C ARG A 201 29.10 -12.62 14.47
N ALA A 202 28.39 -13.15 13.49
CA ALA A 202 28.87 -14.20 12.59
C ALA A 202 30.07 -13.74 11.75
N ASP A 203 30.17 -12.45 11.43
CA ASP A 203 31.37 -11.87 10.81
C ASP A 203 32.63 -12.07 11.67
N VAL A 204 32.47 -12.19 12.99
CA VAL A 204 33.56 -12.41 13.96
C VAL A 204 33.73 -13.90 14.29
N SER A 205 32.64 -14.62 14.58
CA SER A 205 32.68 -16.03 14.98
C SER A 205 32.84 -17.01 13.81
N GLY A 206 32.60 -16.57 12.57
CA GLY A 206 32.62 -17.43 11.37
C GLY A 206 31.38 -18.30 11.18
N HIS A 207 30.43 -18.26 12.12
CA HIS A 207 29.19 -19.04 12.08
C HIS A 207 28.01 -18.21 12.56
N LEU A 208 26.89 -18.27 11.84
CA LEU A 208 25.62 -17.69 12.25
C LEU A 208 24.79 -18.75 12.98
N GLU A 209 24.59 -18.53 14.28
CA GLU A 209 23.71 -19.37 15.09
C GLU A 209 22.23 -19.06 14.76
N ASN A 210 21.44 -20.08 14.48
CA ASN A 210 20.00 -19.93 14.31
C ASN A 210 19.32 -19.79 15.68
N GLU A 211 18.48 -18.75 15.84
CA GLU A 211 17.62 -18.66 17.02
C GLU A 211 16.60 -19.81 17.04
N PRO A 212 16.23 -20.32 18.23
CA PRO A 212 15.18 -21.31 18.36
C PRO A 212 13.85 -20.77 17.81
N ALA A 213 13.01 -21.68 17.33
CA ALA A 213 11.72 -21.30 16.78
C ALA A 213 10.90 -20.51 17.80
N PRO A 214 10.35 -19.33 17.42
CA PRO A 214 9.53 -18.56 18.33
C PRO A 214 8.28 -19.37 18.69
N GLY A 215 7.79 -19.19 19.91
CA GLY A 215 6.50 -19.76 20.32
C GLY A 215 5.33 -19.17 19.49
N TRP A 216 4.25 -19.93 19.38
CA TRP A 216 3.01 -19.46 18.74
C TRP A 216 2.52 -18.16 19.40
N PRO A 217 2.17 -17.10 18.65
CA PRO A 217 1.82 -15.78 19.19
C PRO A 217 0.40 -15.73 19.78
N LYS A 218 0.11 -16.60 20.75
CA LYS A 218 -1.21 -16.79 21.38
C LYS A 218 -1.82 -15.48 21.85
N THR A 219 -1.10 -14.74 22.71
CA THR A 219 -1.59 -13.50 23.31
C THR A 219 -1.97 -12.46 22.26
N LEU A 220 -1.11 -12.28 21.26
CA LEU A 220 -1.34 -11.32 20.18
C LEU A 220 -2.61 -11.69 19.38
N LEU A 221 -2.70 -12.95 18.97
CA LEU A 221 -3.86 -13.44 18.22
C LEU A 221 -5.14 -13.33 19.06
N THR A 222 -5.12 -13.74 20.34
CA THR A 222 -6.29 -13.63 21.22
C THR A 222 -6.75 -12.18 21.36
N VAL A 223 -5.85 -11.25 21.65
CA VAL A 223 -6.19 -9.83 21.79
C VAL A 223 -6.80 -9.28 20.50
N PHE A 224 -6.15 -9.49 19.36
CA PHE A 224 -6.66 -8.97 18.09
C PHE A 224 -7.95 -9.66 17.64
N SER A 225 -8.12 -10.95 17.90
CA SER A 225 -9.40 -11.65 17.66
C SER A 225 -10.53 -11.03 18.48
N LEU A 226 -10.31 -10.76 19.77
CA LEU A 226 -11.32 -10.10 20.61
C LEU A 226 -11.63 -8.69 20.13
N LEU A 227 -10.61 -7.92 19.74
CA LEU A 227 -10.79 -6.57 19.18
C LEU A 227 -11.57 -6.59 17.86
N VAL A 228 -11.31 -7.56 16.98
CA VAL A 228 -12.07 -7.73 15.73
C VAL A 228 -13.53 -8.05 16.03
N VAL A 229 -13.80 -9.00 16.92
CA VAL A 229 -15.18 -9.35 17.31
C VAL A 229 -15.90 -8.14 17.89
N ALA A 230 -15.26 -7.39 18.79
CA ALA A 230 -15.82 -6.17 19.35
C ALA A 230 -16.08 -5.09 18.28
N ALA A 231 -15.11 -4.88 17.37
CA ALA A 231 -15.25 -3.92 16.28
C ALA A 231 -16.40 -4.28 15.33
N VAL A 232 -16.56 -5.56 15.00
CA VAL A 232 -17.68 -6.06 14.19
C VAL A 232 -19.01 -5.88 14.92
N ALA A 233 -19.08 -6.18 16.23
CA ALA A 233 -20.27 -5.96 17.04
C ALA A 233 -20.70 -4.49 17.06
N VAL A 234 -19.74 -3.56 17.21
CA VAL A 234 -20.01 -2.12 17.15
C VAL A 234 -20.49 -1.71 15.75
N ASN A 235 -19.84 -2.18 14.67
CA ASN A 235 -20.27 -1.88 13.30
C ASN A 235 -21.66 -2.45 12.95
N ALA A 236 -21.98 -3.63 13.50
CA ALA A 236 -23.31 -4.23 13.39
C ALA A 236 -24.37 -3.48 14.22
N GLY A 237 -23.95 -2.54 15.09
CA GLY A 237 -24.84 -1.80 15.96
C GLY A 237 -25.38 -2.64 17.11
N TRP A 238 -24.61 -3.63 17.59
CA TRP A 238 -24.92 -4.38 18.80
C TRP A 238 -24.54 -3.59 20.06
N ILE A 239 -23.54 -2.70 19.96
CA ILE A 239 -23.03 -1.88 21.07
C ILE A 239 -22.70 -0.47 20.57
N PRO A 240 -23.47 0.57 20.96
CA PRO A 240 -24.81 0.50 21.54
C PRO A 240 -25.85 -0.10 20.55
N PRO A 241 -26.86 -0.84 21.01
CA PRO A 241 -27.93 -1.38 20.16
C PRO A 241 -28.59 -0.26 19.33
N ARG A 242 -28.75 -0.46 18.02
CA ARG A 242 -29.48 0.49 17.17
C ARG A 242 -30.98 0.50 17.52
N ALA A 243 -31.39 1.37 18.47
CA ALA A 243 -32.73 1.95 18.55
C ALA A 243 -32.77 3.19 19.47
N ALA A 244 -33.43 4.27 19.01
CA ALA A 244 -33.85 5.47 19.76
C ALA A 244 -32.83 6.61 20.02
N SER A 245 -31.90 6.92 19.11
CA SER A 245 -31.39 8.29 18.98
C SER A 245 -31.85 8.87 17.64
N GLY A 246 -33.02 9.51 17.64
CA GLY A 246 -33.36 10.44 16.58
C GLY A 246 -32.32 11.56 16.58
N GLY A 247 -31.58 11.71 15.49
CA GLY A 247 -30.68 12.84 15.30
C GLY A 247 -29.34 12.46 14.68
N GLY A 248 -29.15 12.90 13.44
CA GLY A 248 -27.84 13.13 12.87
C GLY A 248 -27.26 11.95 12.12
N THR A 249 -27.58 11.86 10.84
CA THR A 249 -26.68 11.32 9.82
C THR A 249 -25.31 12.03 9.94
N ALA A 250 -24.36 11.45 10.67
CA ALA A 250 -22.95 11.66 10.39
C ALA A 250 -22.62 10.83 9.14
N GLY A 251 -23.09 11.32 7.99
CA GLY A 251 -22.65 10.84 6.69
C GLY A 251 -21.14 11.01 6.62
N GLY A 252 -20.46 9.93 6.23
CA GLY A 252 -19.05 9.98 5.87
C GLY A 252 -18.82 11.11 4.87
N GLY A 253 -17.74 11.85 5.06
CA GLY A 253 -17.33 12.95 4.20
C GLY A 253 -17.11 12.48 2.76
N GLY A 254 -18.16 12.53 1.96
CA GLY A 254 -18.09 12.67 0.52
C GLY A 254 -18.14 14.15 0.21
N SER A 255 -17.03 14.70 -0.31
CA SER A 255 -16.99 16.06 -0.84
C SER A 255 -18.11 16.22 -1.88
N ALA A 256 -19.10 17.08 -1.58
CA ALA A 256 -20.08 17.50 -2.54
C ALA A 256 -19.38 18.31 -3.65
N ALA A 257 -19.45 17.82 -4.89
CA ALA A 257 -19.12 18.63 -6.05
C ALA A 257 -20.15 19.76 -6.19
N PRO A 258 -19.75 21.01 -6.49
CA PRO A 258 -20.71 22.09 -6.68
C PRO A 258 -21.41 21.93 -8.03
N SER A 259 -22.68 21.50 -8.00
CA SER A 259 -23.58 21.59 -9.16
C SER A 259 -24.12 23.02 -9.27
N GLY A 260 -23.43 23.86 -10.02
CA GLY A 260 -23.90 25.19 -10.41
C GLY A 260 -24.67 25.12 -11.73
N GLY A 261 -26.00 25.02 -11.66
CA GLY A 261 -26.89 25.34 -12.79
C GLY A 261 -27.71 26.59 -12.45
N PRO A 262 -27.75 27.63 -13.30
CA PRO A 262 -28.66 28.75 -13.07
C PRO A 262 -30.06 28.43 -13.59
N VAL A 263 -31.03 28.51 -12.66
CA VAL A 263 -32.46 28.63 -12.91
C VAL A 263 -32.75 30.01 -13.52
N GLY A 264 -33.63 30.03 -14.52
CA GLY A 264 -33.93 31.20 -15.35
C GLY A 264 -34.63 32.37 -14.64
N SER A 265 -34.50 33.54 -15.24
CA SER A 265 -35.29 34.75 -14.96
C SER A 265 -35.95 35.23 -16.26
N GLY A 266 -37.27 35.46 -16.19
CA GLY A 266 -38.15 35.81 -17.30
C GLY A 266 -37.86 37.13 -18.03
N GLY A 267 -38.46 37.24 -19.23
CA GLY A 267 -38.38 38.39 -20.15
C GLY A 267 -39.12 39.65 -19.67
N PRO A 268 -39.23 40.67 -20.54
CA PRO A 268 -40.49 40.85 -21.27
C PRO A 268 -40.43 41.42 -22.72
N ALA A 269 -41.55 41.21 -23.43
CA ALA A 269 -42.24 42.02 -24.47
C ALA A 269 -41.48 42.54 -25.70
N GLY A 270 -41.84 42.10 -26.92
CA GLY A 270 -42.72 42.81 -27.88
C GLY A 270 -41.93 42.94 -29.20
N SER A 271 -42.43 42.84 -30.43
CA SER A 271 -43.70 43.24 -31.06
C SER A 271 -43.74 42.70 -32.50
N GLY A 272 -44.93 42.43 -33.06
CA GLY A 272 -45.17 42.48 -34.50
C GLY A 272 -45.85 41.25 -35.13
N GLY A 273 -47.19 41.25 -35.19
CA GLY A 273 -47.93 40.57 -36.27
C GLY A 273 -48.20 41.54 -37.44
N PRO A 274 -49.17 41.29 -38.34
CA PRO A 274 -49.81 40.02 -38.70
C PRO A 274 -49.98 39.83 -40.24
N SER A 275 -50.29 38.61 -40.71
CA SER A 275 -51.27 38.33 -41.79
C SER A 275 -51.35 36.84 -42.15
N GLY A 276 -52.54 36.23 -42.03
CA GLY A 276 -52.89 34.95 -42.69
C GLY A 276 -53.54 35.22 -44.06
N PRO A 277 -54.42 34.34 -44.60
CA PRO A 277 -54.61 32.90 -44.38
C PRO A 277 -54.68 32.10 -45.70
N GLY A 278 -54.86 30.77 -45.62
CA GLY A 278 -55.23 29.87 -46.73
C GLY A 278 -54.20 28.76 -46.94
N GLY A 279 -54.50 27.48 -47.09
CA GLY A 279 -55.73 26.78 -47.41
C GLY A 279 -55.33 25.51 -48.19
N VAL A 280 -55.63 24.34 -47.62
CA VAL A 280 -56.01 23.04 -48.23
C VAL A 280 -55.36 22.53 -49.54
N ALA A 281 -54.94 21.24 -49.48
CA ALA A 281 -54.69 20.26 -50.56
C ALA A 281 -53.48 20.54 -51.49
N ILE A 282 -52.64 19.59 -51.90
CA ILE A 282 -52.72 18.13 -52.13
C ILE A 282 -51.40 17.51 -51.65
#